data_AF-A0A3N4SNE9-F1
#
_entry.id   AF-A0A3N4SNE9-F1
#
_cell.length_a   1.000
_cell.length_b   1.000
_cell.length_c   1.000
_cell.angle_alpha   90.00
_cell.angle_beta   90.00
_cell.angle_gamma   90.00
#
_symmetry.space_group_name_H-M   'P 1'
#
loop_
_entity.id
_entity.type
_entity.pdbx_description
1 polymer ?
#
loop_
_entity_poly.entity_id
_entity_poly.type
_entity_poly.pdbx_seq_one_letter_code
_entity_poly.pdbx_strand_id
1 'polypeptide(L)'
;MEHHLADELVDQLGRRFGHHRVEPRSVVAPADESTLFVSAGIQLWRDWALSGHPGRTGRVGLQWCVRTNRTDVPARRGVSTSFAMVSHVSRGAVERERYFEGLFEAFHAVGLPPDRLAFIASADESGGLSDTSSVDALTRMGFPERRIGSTARRFAAPLTGGPFGPNLLVLADNGTPCGPGCTSTCPCGRWFHFWNCEFLDFRVEGPGAAAGAQEPLVDSAGGAERLAAAVLGLSDIYELPTLRSLYAQVVAVCEGDRDHDAETAEGLLRQVADHVRTVALIIGAGVSPGPKRQGHVLRRLLRRAFLGLELLGSPPDRLVGPVALAAAAYRRWRGFPGLPDSSLGLVRAEAESFRTLMAAGRREYEKLTRDGSAITAELLFRLKSERGIPVELVRAWASRDGTELDASGMAGHITTEQRLSRDQFVPRRSVSSSGTPSTP
;
A
#
# COMPACT_ATOMS: atom_id res chain seq x y z
N MET A 1 6.85 15.96 -13.24
CA MET A 1 7.09 14.92 -14.27
C MET A 1 6.23 13.70 -13.99
N GLU A 2 6.28 13.16 -12.77
CA GLU A 2 5.60 11.92 -12.37
C GLU A 2 4.07 11.99 -12.58
N HIS A 3 3.41 13.08 -12.14
CA HIS A 3 1.97 13.25 -12.35
C HIS A 3 1.60 13.36 -13.84
N HIS A 4 2.43 14.01 -14.66
CA HIS A 4 2.21 14.09 -16.11
C HIS A 4 2.32 12.71 -16.77
N LEU A 5 3.29 11.88 -16.38
CA LEU A 5 3.41 10.50 -16.88
C LEU A 5 2.16 9.68 -16.55
N ALA A 6 1.61 9.86 -15.35
CA ALA A 6 0.42 9.16 -14.91
C ALA A 6 -0.84 9.60 -15.69
N ASP A 7 -1.04 10.92 -15.87
CA ASP A 7 -2.13 11.47 -16.67
C ASP A 7 -2.01 11.06 -18.15
N GLU A 8 -0.80 11.09 -18.72
CA GLU A 8 -0.57 10.65 -20.10
C GLU A 8 -0.88 9.16 -20.26
N LEU A 9 -0.47 8.30 -19.31
CA LEU A 9 -0.82 6.88 -19.38
C LEU A 9 -2.34 6.65 -19.31
N VAL A 10 -3.05 7.39 -18.44
CA VAL A 10 -4.53 7.37 -18.40
C VAL A 10 -5.12 7.69 -19.77
N ASP A 11 -4.62 8.72 -20.44
CA ASP A 11 -5.10 9.15 -21.75
C ASP A 11 -4.75 8.16 -22.87
N GLN A 12 -3.55 7.57 -22.83
CA GLN A 12 -3.10 6.55 -23.77
C GLN A 12 -3.91 5.25 -23.64
N LEU A 13 -4.21 4.82 -22.41
CA LEU A 13 -5.10 3.68 -22.16
C LEU A 13 -6.54 3.98 -22.59
N GLY A 14 -7.04 5.18 -22.27
CA GLY A 14 -8.38 5.63 -22.69
C GLY A 14 -8.57 5.57 -24.20
N ARG A 15 -7.62 6.13 -24.96
CA ARG A 15 -7.67 6.13 -26.44
C ARG A 15 -7.58 4.74 -27.03
N ARG A 16 -6.65 3.90 -26.58
CA ARG A 16 -6.41 2.57 -27.18
C ARG A 16 -7.52 1.58 -26.93
N PHE A 17 -8.07 1.57 -25.72
CA PHE A 17 -9.13 0.64 -25.35
C PHE A 17 -10.53 1.23 -25.55
N GLY A 18 -10.64 2.51 -25.93
CA GLY A 18 -11.94 3.20 -26.04
C GLY A 18 -12.64 3.35 -24.68
N HIS A 19 -11.87 3.45 -23.60
CA HIS A 19 -12.39 3.49 -22.24
C HIS A 19 -12.82 4.91 -21.84
N HIS A 20 -13.90 4.99 -21.06
CA HIS A 20 -14.37 6.26 -20.50
C HIS A 20 -13.45 6.71 -19.36
N ARG A 21 -12.89 7.92 -19.47
CA ARG A 21 -12.07 8.52 -18.41
C ARG A 21 -12.95 8.92 -17.23
N VAL A 22 -12.58 8.46 -16.04
CA VAL A 22 -13.28 8.76 -14.78
C VAL A 22 -12.38 9.61 -13.90
N GLU A 23 -12.93 10.70 -13.36
CA GLU A 23 -12.22 11.57 -12.43
C GLU A 23 -12.00 10.88 -11.07
N PRO A 24 -10.86 11.13 -10.38
CA PRO A 24 -10.62 10.60 -9.05
C PRO A 24 -11.69 11.03 -8.05
N ARG A 25 -11.91 10.19 -7.04
CA ARG A 25 -12.74 10.51 -5.87
C ARG A 25 -11.87 10.61 -4.62
N SER A 26 -12.48 11.06 -3.52
CA SER A 26 -11.84 11.02 -2.21
C SER A 26 -11.26 9.63 -1.93
N VAL A 27 -10.08 9.59 -1.31
CA VAL A 27 -9.48 8.33 -0.84
C VAL A 27 -10.24 7.74 0.35
N VAL A 28 -11.05 8.55 1.04
CA VAL A 28 -11.94 8.09 2.11
C VAL A 28 -13.12 7.38 1.46
N ALA A 29 -13.26 6.10 1.76
CA ALA A 29 -14.37 5.31 1.27
C ALA A 29 -15.70 5.83 1.87
N PRO A 30 -16.77 5.91 1.06
CA PRO A 30 -18.14 6.10 1.52
C PRO A 30 -18.52 5.20 2.72
N ALA A 31 -19.46 5.67 3.55
CA ALA A 31 -19.78 5.01 4.82
C ALA A 31 -20.41 3.61 4.64
N ASP A 32 -21.05 3.38 3.49
CA ASP A 32 -21.70 2.15 3.03
C ASP A 32 -20.73 1.14 2.38
N GLU A 33 -19.46 1.51 2.19
CA GLU A 33 -18.44 0.58 1.72
C GLU A 33 -17.90 -0.32 2.84
N SER A 34 -17.46 -1.54 2.46
CA SER A 34 -16.82 -2.49 3.37
C SER A 34 -15.39 -2.10 3.78
N THR A 35 -14.85 -1.01 3.24
CA THR A 35 -13.48 -0.56 3.47
C THR A 35 -13.42 0.84 4.06
N LEU A 36 -12.33 1.18 4.75
CA LEU A 36 -12.14 2.51 5.37
C LEU A 36 -11.59 3.54 4.37
N PHE A 37 -10.76 3.08 3.45
CA PHE A 37 -10.11 3.86 2.41
C PHE A 37 -10.12 3.07 1.12
N VAL A 38 -10.18 3.78 -0.01
CA VAL A 38 -9.95 3.21 -1.33
C VAL A 38 -8.55 2.61 -1.37
N SER A 39 -8.43 1.36 -1.81
CA SER A 39 -7.21 0.54 -1.79
C SER A 39 -6.82 -0.03 -3.15
N ALA A 40 -7.76 0.03 -4.11
CA ALA A 40 -7.62 -0.33 -5.51
C ALA A 40 -8.55 0.53 -6.39
N GLY A 41 -8.16 0.80 -7.64
CA GLY A 41 -8.92 1.66 -8.55
C GLY A 41 -10.31 1.11 -8.91
N ILE A 42 -10.44 -0.20 -9.08
CA ILE A 42 -11.72 -0.85 -9.42
C ILE A 42 -12.84 -0.61 -8.39
N GLN A 43 -12.51 -0.27 -7.14
CA GLN A 43 -13.49 0.07 -6.12
C GLN A 43 -14.34 1.30 -6.50
N LEU A 44 -13.75 2.26 -7.24
CA LEU A 44 -14.49 3.42 -7.78
C LEU A 44 -15.62 3.03 -8.73
N TRP A 45 -15.49 1.86 -9.33
CA TRP A 45 -16.35 1.38 -10.39
C TRP A 45 -17.09 0.12 -9.96
N ARG A 46 -17.19 -0.15 -8.66
CA ARG A 46 -17.83 -1.35 -8.11
C ARG A 46 -19.20 -1.60 -8.72
N ASP A 47 -20.10 -0.62 -8.65
CA ASP A 47 -21.47 -0.77 -9.14
C ASP A 47 -21.51 -1.01 -10.64
N TRP A 48 -20.62 -0.34 -11.39
CA TRP A 48 -20.46 -0.61 -12.81
C TRP A 48 -19.98 -2.05 -12.99
N ALA A 49 -18.85 -2.44 -12.42
CA ALA A 49 -18.20 -3.74 -12.57
C ALA A 49 -19.11 -4.92 -12.18
N LEU A 50 -19.95 -4.75 -11.16
CA LEU A 50 -20.91 -5.75 -10.69
C LEU A 50 -22.29 -5.64 -11.36
N SER A 51 -22.51 -4.69 -12.28
CA SER A 51 -23.78 -4.59 -13.00
C SER A 51 -23.86 -5.57 -14.17
N GLY A 52 -25.04 -6.13 -14.42
CA GLY A 52 -25.31 -7.03 -15.55
C GLY A 52 -25.52 -6.34 -16.91
N HIS A 53 -25.12 -5.07 -17.08
CA HIS A 53 -25.29 -4.37 -18.36
C HIS A 53 -24.48 -5.06 -19.47
N PRO A 54 -25.11 -5.44 -20.60
CA PRO A 54 -24.41 -6.07 -21.70
C PRO A 54 -23.54 -5.06 -22.46
N GLY A 55 -22.40 -5.53 -22.98
CA GLY A 55 -21.57 -4.77 -23.92
C GLY A 55 -20.15 -4.48 -23.43
N ARG A 56 -19.21 -4.51 -24.39
CA ARG A 56 -17.80 -4.19 -24.17
C ARG A 56 -17.62 -2.70 -23.92
N THR A 57 -17.67 -2.31 -22.66
CA THR A 57 -17.33 -0.98 -22.19
C THR A 57 -16.19 -1.07 -21.18
N GLY A 58 -15.50 0.04 -20.97
CA GLY A 58 -14.43 0.10 -19.99
C GLY A 58 -14.27 1.49 -19.39
N ARG A 59 -13.57 1.54 -18.28
CA ARG A 59 -13.25 2.76 -17.54
C ARG A 59 -11.76 2.87 -17.36
N VAL A 60 -11.25 4.09 -17.30
CA VAL A 60 -9.85 4.39 -17.03
C VAL A 60 -9.76 5.60 -16.11
N GLY A 61 -8.78 5.63 -15.22
CA GLY A 61 -8.60 6.77 -14.34
C GLY A 61 -7.38 6.64 -13.44
N LEU A 62 -7.16 7.71 -12.67
CA LEU A 62 -6.16 7.77 -11.61
C LEU A 62 -6.91 7.87 -10.28
N GLN A 63 -6.51 7.07 -9.28
CA GLN A 63 -7.12 7.07 -7.96
C GLN A 63 -6.08 7.02 -6.85
N TRP A 64 -6.20 7.87 -5.85
CA TRP A 64 -5.40 7.74 -4.64
C TRP A 64 -5.86 6.56 -3.80
N CYS A 65 -4.92 5.73 -3.37
CA CYS A 65 -5.17 4.55 -2.58
C CYS A 65 -4.41 4.60 -1.25
N VAL A 66 -4.98 4.03 -0.20
CA VAL A 66 -4.34 3.79 1.10
C VAL A 66 -4.49 2.31 1.46
N ARG A 67 -3.37 1.66 1.77
CA ARG A 67 -3.32 0.26 2.20
C ARG A 67 -2.87 0.17 3.65
N THR A 68 -3.83 0.04 4.55
CA THR A 68 -3.59 0.09 6.01
C THR A 68 -2.76 -1.08 6.53
N ASN A 69 -2.75 -2.22 5.84
CA ASN A 69 -1.89 -3.37 6.15
C ASN A 69 -0.39 -3.11 5.93
N ARG A 70 -0.01 -1.93 5.42
CA ARG A 70 1.38 -1.50 5.24
C ARG A 70 1.85 -0.49 6.28
N THR A 71 0.97 -0.06 7.19
CA THR A 71 1.27 0.97 8.20
C THR A 71 2.48 0.58 9.07
N ASP A 72 2.66 -0.71 9.37
CA ASP A 72 3.76 -1.20 10.23
C ASP A 72 4.83 -1.96 9.44
N VAL A 73 4.71 -2.00 8.11
CA VAL A 73 5.70 -2.67 7.28
C VAL A 73 6.84 -1.68 7.06
N PRO A 74 8.10 -2.06 7.36
CA PRO A 74 9.24 -1.21 7.04
C PRO A 74 9.20 -0.82 5.58
N ALA A 75 9.47 0.45 5.29
CA ALA A 75 9.47 0.94 3.92
C ALA A 75 10.52 0.17 3.10
N ARG A 76 10.09 -0.44 1.98
CA ARG A 76 10.93 -1.21 1.06
C ARG A 76 10.86 -0.60 -0.33
N ARG A 77 11.81 -0.97 -1.19
CA ARG A 77 11.87 -0.53 -2.61
C ARG A 77 10.50 -0.71 -3.27
N GLY A 78 9.84 0.42 -3.57
CA GLY A 78 8.53 0.45 -4.22
C GLY A 78 7.30 0.21 -3.34
N VAL A 79 7.41 -0.02 -2.03
CA VAL A 79 6.24 -0.23 -1.16
C VAL A 79 5.89 1.04 -0.40
N SER A 80 4.64 1.47 -0.49
CA SER A 80 4.10 2.60 0.23
C SER A 80 2.73 2.33 0.85
N THR A 81 2.40 3.08 1.89
CA THR A 81 1.07 3.07 2.53
C THR A 81 0.05 3.79 1.66
N SER A 82 0.40 4.95 1.10
CA SER A 82 -0.40 5.66 0.10
C SER A 82 0.29 5.70 -1.26
N PHE A 83 -0.48 5.77 -2.35
CA PHE A 83 0.04 5.95 -3.71
C PHE A 83 -1.09 6.34 -4.65
N ALA A 84 -0.76 6.94 -5.79
CA ALA A 84 -1.69 7.11 -6.89
C ALA A 84 -1.68 5.84 -7.75
N MET A 85 -2.85 5.31 -8.09
CA MET A 85 -3.02 4.13 -8.93
C MET A 85 -3.61 4.57 -10.27
N VAL A 86 -2.89 4.29 -11.36
CA VAL A 86 -3.48 4.33 -12.71
C VAL A 86 -4.16 2.99 -12.94
N SER A 87 -5.44 3.02 -13.31
CA SER A 87 -6.23 1.82 -13.51
C SER A 87 -7.03 1.93 -14.81
N HIS A 88 -7.22 0.81 -15.49
CA HIS A 88 -8.29 0.64 -16.46
C HIS A 88 -8.96 -0.71 -16.27
N VAL A 89 -10.28 -0.72 -16.40
CA VAL A 89 -11.09 -1.93 -16.35
C VAL A 89 -11.81 -2.13 -17.68
N SER A 90 -11.83 -3.36 -18.16
CA SER A 90 -12.57 -3.76 -19.37
C SER A 90 -13.64 -4.77 -19.00
N ARG A 91 -14.81 -4.70 -19.63
CA ARG A 91 -15.82 -5.75 -19.59
C ARG A 91 -15.76 -6.64 -20.82
N GLY A 92 -16.02 -7.93 -20.62
CA GLY A 92 -16.06 -8.94 -21.64
C GLY A 92 -14.72 -9.66 -21.78
N ALA A 93 -14.76 -10.81 -22.43
CA ALA A 93 -13.56 -11.60 -22.67
C ALA A 93 -12.62 -10.82 -23.61
N VAL A 94 -11.31 -10.92 -23.33
CA VAL A 94 -10.27 -10.33 -24.17
C VAL A 94 -9.42 -11.43 -24.78
N GLU A 95 -9.09 -11.25 -26.05
CA GLU A 95 -7.98 -11.98 -26.66
C GLU A 95 -6.68 -11.37 -26.11
N ARG A 96 -5.80 -12.21 -25.56
CA ARG A 96 -4.67 -11.78 -24.74
C ARG A 96 -3.62 -11.04 -25.54
N GLU A 97 -3.35 -11.48 -26.77
CA GLU A 97 -2.34 -10.91 -27.64
C GLU A 97 -2.70 -9.47 -28.02
N ARG A 98 -3.93 -9.25 -28.53
CA ARG A 98 -4.46 -7.92 -28.83
C ARG A 98 -4.56 -7.03 -27.59
N TYR A 99 -4.90 -7.60 -26.43
CA TYR A 99 -4.93 -6.84 -25.18
C TYR A 99 -3.53 -6.34 -24.80
N PHE A 100 -2.53 -7.21 -24.86
CA PHE A 100 -1.15 -6.85 -24.54
C PHE A 100 -0.54 -5.90 -25.56
N GLU A 101 -0.86 -6.03 -26.85
CA GLU A 101 -0.45 -5.09 -27.88
C GLU A 101 -0.89 -3.66 -27.53
N GLY A 102 -2.19 -3.46 -27.24
CA GLY A 102 -2.70 -2.15 -26.81
C GLY A 102 -2.10 -1.64 -25.49
N LEU A 103 -1.86 -2.55 -24.53
CA LEU A 103 -1.24 -2.19 -23.25
C LEU A 103 0.22 -1.74 -23.43
N PHE A 104 0.99 -2.47 -24.23
CA PHE A 104 2.41 -2.20 -24.44
C PHE A 104 2.64 -0.98 -25.30
N GLU A 105 1.77 -0.71 -26.28
CA GLU A 105 1.81 0.57 -26.98
C GLU A 105 1.51 1.76 -26.04
N ALA A 106 0.61 1.60 -25.06
CA ALA A 106 0.35 2.63 -24.07
C ALA A 106 1.57 2.88 -23.17
N PHE A 107 2.25 1.83 -22.74
CA PHE A 107 3.53 1.93 -22.02
C PHE A 107 4.62 2.58 -22.88
N HIS A 108 4.73 2.18 -24.15
CA HIS A 108 5.72 2.74 -25.07
C HIS A 108 5.52 4.25 -25.26
N ALA A 109 4.26 4.70 -25.38
CA ALA A 109 3.93 6.12 -25.51
C ALA A 109 4.34 6.98 -24.31
N VAL A 110 4.50 6.38 -23.12
CA VAL A 110 5.02 7.06 -21.91
C VAL A 110 6.49 6.76 -21.64
N GLY A 111 7.22 6.20 -22.61
CA GLY A 111 8.66 5.97 -22.54
C GLY A 111 9.07 4.62 -21.96
N LEU A 112 8.17 3.64 -21.92
CA LEU A 112 8.46 2.28 -21.47
C LEU A 112 8.23 1.25 -22.59
N PRO A 113 9.23 1.04 -23.48
CA PRO A 113 9.11 0.14 -24.63
C PRO A 113 9.02 -1.35 -24.22
N PRO A 114 8.44 -2.22 -25.08
CA PRO A 114 8.23 -3.64 -24.79
C PRO A 114 9.51 -4.42 -24.49
N ASP A 115 10.64 -4.04 -25.09
CA ASP A 115 11.94 -4.69 -24.88
C ASP A 115 12.51 -4.50 -23.47
N ARG A 116 11.94 -3.58 -22.68
CA ARG A 116 12.21 -3.39 -21.25
C ARG A 116 11.23 -4.14 -20.34
N LEU A 117 10.28 -4.89 -20.88
CA LEU A 117 9.27 -5.59 -20.10
C LEU A 117 9.65 -7.05 -19.84
N ALA A 118 9.27 -7.52 -18.65
CA ALA A 118 9.22 -8.92 -18.29
C ALA A 118 7.95 -9.20 -17.50
N PHE A 119 7.64 -10.48 -17.28
CA PHE A 119 6.36 -10.94 -16.77
C PHE A 119 6.51 -12.04 -15.75
N ILE A 120 5.57 -12.07 -14.81
CA ILE A 120 5.37 -13.19 -13.89
C ILE A 120 3.87 -13.53 -13.91
N ALA A 121 3.53 -14.69 -14.46
CA ALA A 121 2.19 -15.24 -14.48
C ALA A 121 1.84 -15.91 -13.15
N SER A 122 0.56 -15.92 -12.79
CA SER A 122 0.09 -16.69 -11.65
C SER A 122 0.21 -18.20 -11.91
N ALA A 123 0.63 -18.92 -10.88
CA ALA A 123 0.60 -20.37 -10.79
C ALA A 123 -0.18 -20.82 -9.55
N ASP A 124 -0.63 -22.07 -9.55
CA ASP A 124 -1.17 -22.72 -8.36
C ASP A 124 -0.06 -23.14 -7.37
N GLU A 125 -0.45 -23.69 -6.21
CA GLU A 125 0.49 -24.12 -5.17
C GLU A 125 1.37 -25.31 -5.60
N SER A 126 0.95 -26.08 -6.60
CA SER A 126 1.74 -27.18 -7.18
C SER A 126 2.72 -26.71 -8.26
N GLY A 127 2.69 -25.41 -8.60
CA GLY A 127 3.51 -24.81 -9.65
C GLY A 127 2.90 -24.89 -11.05
N GLY A 128 1.67 -25.40 -11.19
CA GLY A 128 0.92 -25.41 -12.44
C GLY A 128 0.55 -23.99 -12.86
N LEU A 129 0.79 -23.63 -14.13
CA LEU A 129 0.43 -22.33 -14.66
C LEU A 129 -1.10 -22.16 -14.64
N SER A 130 -1.58 -21.13 -13.95
CA SER A 130 -3.01 -20.82 -13.91
C SER A 130 -3.41 -19.77 -14.95
N ASP A 131 -2.45 -19.12 -15.62
CA ASP A 131 -2.66 -18.19 -16.73
C ASP A 131 -1.91 -18.60 -18.01
N THR A 132 -2.23 -19.77 -18.55
CA THR A 132 -1.63 -20.27 -19.81
C THR A 132 -1.90 -19.32 -20.98
N SER A 133 -3.11 -18.76 -21.06
CA SER A 133 -3.51 -17.82 -22.12
C SER A 133 -2.58 -16.61 -22.22
N SER A 134 -2.16 -16.04 -21.09
CA SER A 134 -1.22 -14.92 -21.10
C SER A 134 0.19 -15.34 -21.51
N VAL A 135 0.67 -16.49 -21.02
CA VAL A 135 1.99 -17.04 -21.38
C VAL A 135 2.09 -17.35 -22.88
N ASP A 136 1.06 -17.98 -23.44
CA ASP A 136 0.99 -18.31 -24.86
C ASP A 136 0.99 -17.06 -25.74
N ALA A 137 0.21 -16.04 -25.35
CA ALA A 137 0.17 -14.76 -26.07
C ALA A 137 1.54 -14.05 -26.06
N LEU A 138 2.18 -13.95 -24.89
CA LEU A 138 3.51 -13.34 -24.78
C LEU A 138 4.56 -14.10 -25.61
N THR A 139 4.45 -15.43 -25.66
CA THR A 139 5.32 -16.29 -26.47
C THR A 139 5.13 -16.02 -27.96
N ARG A 140 3.88 -15.93 -28.44
CA ARG A 140 3.57 -15.58 -29.84
C ARG A 140 4.03 -14.17 -30.22
N MET A 141 3.98 -13.23 -29.28
CA MET A 141 4.52 -11.88 -29.44
C MET A 141 6.07 -11.83 -29.44
N GLY A 142 6.75 -12.97 -29.25
CA GLY A 142 8.20 -13.08 -29.34
C GLY A 142 8.96 -12.73 -28.06
N PHE A 143 8.30 -12.66 -26.90
CA PHE A 143 9.02 -12.49 -25.64
C PHE A 143 9.83 -13.74 -25.31
N PRO A 144 11.11 -13.60 -24.94
CA PRO A 144 11.95 -14.75 -24.61
C PRO A 144 11.50 -15.40 -23.30
N GLU A 145 11.59 -16.73 -23.21
CA GLU A 145 11.19 -17.52 -22.04
C GLU A 145 11.79 -16.98 -20.73
N ARG A 146 13.06 -16.54 -20.73
CA ARG A 146 13.71 -15.94 -19.54
C ARG A 146 13.00 -14.71 -18.96
N ARG A 147 12.13 -14.05 -19.74
CA ARG A 147 11.33 -12.88 -19.35
C ARG A 147 9.89 -13.26 -18.98
N ILE A 148 9.49 -14.51 -19.13
CA ILE A 148 8.16 -15.01 -18.78
C ILE A 148 8.32 -16.03 -17.67
N GLY A 149 8.11 -15.59 -16.43
CA GLY A 149 8.20 -16.44 -15.25
C GLY A 149 6.82 -16.76 -14.71
N SER A 150 6.77 -17.56 -13.64
CA SER A 150 5.56 -17.79 -12.88
C SER A 150 5.83 -17.85 -11.38
N THR A 151 4.80 -17.63 -10.59
CA THR A 151 4.87 -17.78 -9.12
C THR A 151 3.53 -18.24 -8.57
N ALA A 152 3.58 -19.10 -7.56
CA ALA A 152 2.39 -19.49 -6.82
C ALA A 152 1.70 -18.25 -6.23
N ARG A 153 0.42 -18.06 -6.53
CA ARG A 153 -0.35 -16.92 -6.03
C ARG A 153 -1.83 -17.26 -5.93
N ARG A 154 -2.36 -17.18 -4.72
CA ARG A 154 -3.80 -17.33 -4.49
C ARG A 154 -4.56 -16.17 -5.16
N PHE A 155 -5.62 -16.50 -5.90
CA PHE A 155 -6.52 -15.49 -6.46
C PHE A 155 -7.22 -14.74 -5.33
N ALA A 156 -7.26 -13.41 -5.46
CA ALA A 156 -8.00 -12.54 -4.57
C ALA A 156 -8.98 -11.75 -5.42
N ALA A 157 -10.27 -11.78 -5.06
CA ALA A 157 -11.24 -10.92 -5.69
C ALA A 157 -10.94 -9.47 -5.31
N PRO A 158 -10.81 -8.55 -6.28
CA PRO A 158 -10.51 -7.15 -5.97
C PRO A 158 -11.71 -6.40 -5.39
N LEU A 159 -12.91 -7.01 -5.46
CA LEU A 159 -14.15 -6.51 -4.89
C LEU A 159 -14.80 -7.58 -4.00
N THR A 160 -15.40 -7.17 -2.88
CA THR A 160 -16.22 -8.07 -2.07
C THR A 160 -17.43 -8.56 -2.88
N GLY A 161 -17.55 -9.88 -3.05
CA GLY A 161 -18.57 -10.50 -3.91
C GLY A 161 -18.26 -10.42 -5.41
N GLY A 162 -17.03 -10.02 -5.77
CA GLY A 162 -16.56 -9.91 -7.15
C GLY A 162 -15.94 -11.21 -7.69
N PRO A 163 -15.55 -11.18 -8.97
CA PRO A 163 -15.01 -12.34 -9.67
C PRO A 163 -13.57 -12.66 -9.25
N PHE A 164 -13.14 -13.90 -9.51
CA PHE A 164 -11.76 -14.37 -9.29
C PHE A 164 -11.11 -14.69 -10.63
N GLY A 165 -9.78 -14.75 -10.66
CA GLY A 165 -9.08 -15.25 -11.83
C GLY A 165 -7.57 -15.07 -11.79
N PRO A 166 -6.90 -15.55 -12.85
CA PRO A 166 -5.47 -15.41 -13.01
C PRO A 166 -5.00 -13.97 -13.06
N ASN A 167 -3.72 -13.77 -12.76
CA ASN A 167 -3.06 -12.49 -12.94
C ASN A 167 -1.68 -12.59 -13.58
N LEU A 168 -1.30 -11.50 -14.22
CA LEU A 168 0.01 -11.29 -14.81
C LEU A 168 0.62 -10.02 -14.22
N LEU A 169 1.76 -10.19 -13.56
CA LEU A 169 2.61 -9.06 -13.14
C LEU A 169 3.47 -8.62 -14.32
N VAL A 170 3.54 -7.31 -14.55
CA VAL A 170 4.46 -6.70 -15.52
C VAL A 170 5.58 -5.98 -14.77
N LEU A 171 6.81 -6.31 -15.17
CA LEU A 171 8.04 -5.83 -14.57
C LEU A 171 8.82 -5.00 -15.59
N ALA A 172 9.51 -3.97 -15.13
CA ALA A 172 10.42 -3.18 -15.93
C ALA A 172 11.88 -3.58 -15.66
N ASP A 173 12.70 -3.55 -16.71
CA ASP A 173 14.15 -3.72 -16.62
C ASP A 173 14.79 -2.45 -16.04
N ASN A 174 15.39 -2.60 -14.86
CA ASN A 174 16.02 -1.52 -14.10
C ASN A 174 17.53 -1.73 -13.92
N GLY A 175 18.16 -2.63 -14.68
CA GLY A 175 19.61 -2.72 -14.59
C GLY A 175 20.26 -3.96 -15.17
N THR A 176 21.48 -4.19 -14.69
CA THR A 176 22.35 -5.23 -15.23
C THR A 176 21.95 -6.60 -14.69
N PRO A 177 21.86 -7.64 -15.54
CA PRO A 177 21.67 -9.01 -15.08
C PRO A 177 22.76 -9.42 -14.06
N CYS A 178 22.37 -10.13 -13.00
CA CYS A 178 23.33 -10.67 -12.02
C CYS A 178 24.13 -11.89 -12.56
N GLY A 179 23.88 -12.29 -13.81
CA GLY A 179 24.55 -13.39 -14.48
C GLY A 179 23.73 -13.92 -15.68
N PRO A 180 24.26 -14.91 -16.42
CA PRO A 180 23.60 -15.48 -17.60
C PRO A 180 22.23 -16.10 -17.33
N GLY A 181 22.01 -16.62 -16.11
CA GLY A 181 20.75 -17.22 -15.66
C GLY A 181 19.74 -16.22 -15.07
N CYS A 182 19.94 -14.91 -15.24
CA CYS A 182 19.03 -13.90 -14.69
C CYS A 182 17.70 -13.87 -15.44
N THR A 183 16.64 -14.37 -14.80
CA THR A 183 15.26 -14.42 -15.30
C THR A 183 14.35 -13.38 -14.64
N SER A 184 13.10 -13.26 -15.09
CA SER A 184 12.09 -12.35 -14.50
C SER A 184 11.76 -12.65 -13.04
N THR A 185 11.96 -13.90 -12.58
CA THR A 185 11.73 -14.35 -11.20
C THR A 185 12.97 -14.21 -10.31
N CYS A 186 14.08 -13.70 -10.85
CA CYS A 186 15.34 -13.58 -10.11
C CYS A 186 15.24 -12.55 -8.97
N PRO A 187 15.66 -12.88 -7.74
CA PRO A 187 15.57 -11.97 -6.59
C PRO A 187 16.62 -10.85 -6.60
N CYS A 188 17.46 -10.75 -7.63
CA CYS A 188 18.57 -9.78 -7.72
C CYS A 188 18.14 -8.31 -7.78
N GLY A 189 16.84 -8.02 -7.95
CA GLY A 189 16.30 -6.66 -7.96
C GLY A 189 16.33 -5.97 -9.33
N ARG A 190 16.83 -6.63 -10.39
CA ARG A 190 16.80 -6.10 -11.77
C ARG A 190 15.38 -5.81 -12.25
N TRP A 191 14.46 -6.75 -12.00
CA TRP A 191 13.09 -6.67 -12.49
C TRP A 191 12.18 -6.02 -11.45
N PHE A 192 11.64 -4.86 -11.80
CA PHE A 192 10.83 -4.07 -10.90
C PHE A 192 9.35 -4.10 -11.30
N HIS A 193 8.52 -4.71 -10.46
CA HIS A 193 7.09 -4.79 -10.70
C HIS A 193 6.41 -3.41 -10.57
N PHE A 194 5.78 -2.95 -11.65
CA PHE A 194 5.07 -1.66 -11.68
C PHE A 194 3.58 -1.77 -12.05
N TRP A 195 3.16 -2.88 -12.66
CA TRP A 195 1.80 -3.04 -13.20
C TRP A 195 1.26 -4.47 -13.07
N ASN A 196 -0.04 -4.61 -12.84
CA ASN A 196 -0.76 -5.87 -12.68
C ASN A 196 -1.92 -5.95 -13.67
N CYS A 197 -2.13 -7.12 -14.27
CA CYS A 197 -3.32 -7.44 -15.07
C CYS A 197 -4.05 -8.60 -14.41
N GLU A 198 -5.29 -8.42 -13.99
CA GLU A 198 -6.15 -9.45 -13.44
C GLU A 198 -7.25 -9.77 -14.44
N PHE A 199 -7.38 -11.05 -14.78
CA PHE A 199 -8.36 -11.53 -15.74
C PHE A 199 -9.41 -12.34 -15.01
N LEU A 200 -10.53 -11.70 -14.70
CA LEU A 200 -11.48 -12.13 -13.72
C LEU A 200 -12.73 -12.73 -14.38
N ASP A 201 -13.24 -13.83 -13.83
CA ASP A 201 -14.47 -14.47 -14.27
C ASP A 201 -15.35 -14.83 -13.05
N PHE A 202 -16.64 -14.52 -13.13
CA PHE A 202 -17.62 -14.82 -12.08
C PHE A 202 -17.92 -16.33 -11.96
N ARG A 203 -17.55 -17.11 -12.97
CA ARG A 203 -17.66 -18.58 -12.96
C ARG A 203 -16.54 -19.26 -12.17
N VAL A 204 -15.46 -18.54 -11.86
CA VAL A 204 -14.37 -19.08 -11.06
C VAL A 204 -14.79 -19.05 -9.59
N GLU A 205 -14.97 -20.23 -9.01
CA GLU A 205 -15.42 -20.38 -7.62
C GLU A 205 -14.42 -19.79 -6.62
N GLY A 206 -14.94 -19.10 -5.61
CA GLY A 206 -14.17 -18.59 -4.48
C GLY A 206 -15.07 -18.16 -3.31
N PRO A 207 -14.50 -17.83 -2.13
CA PRO A 207 -15.28 -17.49 -0.96
C PRO A 207 -16.16 -16.25 -1.21
N GLY A 208 -17.49 -16.43 -1.24
CA GLY A 208 -18.44 -15.34 -1.48
C GLY A 208 -18.78 -15.07 -2.95
N ALA A 209 -18.53 -16.01 -3.86
CA ALA A 209 -18.94 -15.91 -5.26
C ALA A 209 -20.44 -15.61 -5.38
N ALA A 210 -20.78 -14.51 -6.05
CA ALA A 210 -22.16 -14.20 -6.40
C ALA A 210 -22.57 -15.06 -7.61
N ALA A 211 -23.62 -15.85 -7.46
CA ALA A 211 -24.17 -16.64 -8.55
C ALA A 211 -24.81 -15.70 -9.60
N GLY A 212 -24.23 -15.61 -10.80
CA GLY A 212 -24.81 -14.85 -11.90
C GLY A 212 -24.02 -14.97 -13.21
N ALA A 213 -24.74 -14.95 -14.35
CA ALA A 213 -24.19 -14.95 -15.70
C ALA A 213 -23.63 -13.57 -16.09
N GLN A 214 -22.66 -13.07 -15.32
CA GLN A 214 -22.01 -11.79 -15.58
C GLN A 214 -20.82 -11.97 -16.53
N GLU A 215 -20.56 -10.97 -17.38
CA GLU A 215 -19.41 -10.99 -18.29
C GLU A 215 -18.09 -10.94 -17.49
N PRO A 216 -17.01 -11.58 -17.99
CA PRO A 216 -15.70 -11.48 -17.35
C PRO A 216 -15.18 -10.04 -17.36
N LEU A 217 -14.25 -9.76 -16.47
CA LEU A 217 -13.62 -8.44 -16.32
C LEU A 217 -12.11 -8.56 -16.52
N VAL A 218 -11.50 -7.49 -17.01
CA VAL A 218 -10.06 -7.29 -16.92
C VAL A 218 -9.83 -6.08 -16.03
N ASP A 219 -9.26 -6.28 -14.84
CA ASP A 219 -8.81 -5.20 -13.97
C ASP A 219 -7.31 -5.04 -14.12
N SER A 220 -6.87 -3.88 -14.59
CA SER A 220 -5.46 -3.65 -14.85
C SER A 220 -4.99 -2.32 -14.30
N ALA A 221 -3.96 -2.38 -13.47
CA ALA A 221 -3.56 -1.23 -12.68
C ALA A 221 -2.10 -1.25 -12.26
N GLY A 222 -1.53 -0.07 -12.08
CA GLY A 222 -0.18 0.13 -11.56
C GLY A 222 -0.08 1.37 -10.70
N GLY A 223 0.90 1.37 -9.79
CA GLY A 223 1.21 2.55 -8.99
C GLY A 223 1.92 3.58 -9.86
N ALA A 224 1.42 4.82 -9.89
CA ALA A 224 1.96 5.89 -10.72
C ALA A 224 3.41 6.23 -10.37
N GLU A 225 3.79 6.19 -9.09
CA GLU A 225 5.19 6.33 -8.68
C GLU A 225 6.04 5.17 -9.20
N ARG A 226 5.53 3.93 -9.18
CA ARG A 226 6.25 2.78 -9.73
C ARG A 226 6.38 2.86 -11.25
N LEU A 227 5.35 3.33 -11.95
CA LEU A 227 5.40 3.60 -13.38
C LEU A 227 6.49 4.64 -13.69
N ALA A 228 6.50 5.75 -12.95
CA ALA A 228 7.52 6.79 -13.13
C ALA A 228 8.93 6.23 -12.88
N ALA A 229 9.11 5.41 -11.83
CA ALA A 229 10.38 4.75 -11.56
C ALA A 229 10.78 3.80 -12.69
N ALA A 230 9.85 3.00 -13.21
CA ALA A 230 10.08 2.11 -14.35
C ALA A 230 10.50 2.87 -15.62
N VAL A 231 9.79 3.94 -15.98
CA VAL A 231 10.12 4.80 -17.13
C VAL A 231 11.55 5.35 -16.98
N LEU A 232 11.90 5.84 -15.79
CA LEU A 232 13.21 6.42 -15.48
C LEU A 232 14.33 5.39 -15.24
N GLY A 233 14.02 4.09 -15.22
CA GLY A 233 14.99 3.04 -14.91
C GLY A 233 15.48 3.02 -13.46
N LEU A 234 14.65 3.51 -12.53
CA LEU A 234 14.95 3.59 -11.10
C LEU A 234 14.49 2.34 -10.37
N SER A 235 15.35 1.77 -9.54
CA SER A 235 15.07 0.58 -8.74
C SER A 235 14.22 0.85 -7.49
N ASP A 236 14.10 2.11 -7.12
CA ASP A 236 13.44 2.54 -5.90
C ASP A 236 12.62 3.82 -6.11
N ILE A 237 11.38 3.82 -5.62
CA ILE A 237 10.48 4.98 -5.72
C ILE A 237 10.98 6.18 -4.91
N TYR A 238 11.80 5.95 -3.88
CA TYR A 238 12.42 7.04 -3.12
C TYR A 238 13.48 7.82 -3.91
N GLU A 239 13.90 7.30 -5.07
CA GLU A 239 14.78 8.01 -6.01
C GLU A 239 14.00 9.04 -6.85
N LEU A 240 12.67 8.95 -6.92
CA LEU A 240 11.84 9.91 -7.67
C LEU A 240 11.97 11.32 -7.10
N PRO A 241 11.98 12.38 -7.94
CA PRO A 241 12.12 13.75 -7.48
C PRO A 241 11.18 14.13 -6.33
N THR A 242 9.90 13.77 -6.44
CA THR A 242 8.88 14.10 -5.42
C THR A 242 9.19 13.44 -4.08
N LEU A 243 9.46 12.13 -4.07
CA LEU A 243 9.72 11.38 -2.84
C LEU A 243 11.12 11.66 -2.27
N ARG A 244 12.12 11.87 -3.14
CA ARG A 244 13.47 12.27 -2.75
C ARG A 244 13.47 13.60 -2.03
N SER A 245 12.71 14.58 -2.54
CA SER A 245 12.55 15.88 -1.88
C SER A 245 11.86 15.75 -0.53
N LEU A 246 10.83 14.89 -0.41
CA LEU A 246 10.14 14.66 0.86
C LEU A 246 11.05 13.96 1.87
N TYR A 247 11.77 12.93 1.43
CA TYR A 247 12.74 12.20 2.24
C TYR A 247 13.85 13.12 2.75
N ALA A 248 14.43 13.96 1.90
CA ALA A 248 15.46 14.92 2.29
C ALA A 248 14.98 15.89 3.40
N GLN A 249 13.69 16.19 3.42
CA GLN A 249 13.09 17.10 4.39
C GLN A 249 12.79 16.41 5.72
N VAL A 250 12.43 15.13 5.67
CA VAL A 250 12.44 14.28 6.87
C VAL A 250 13.85 14.18 7.45
N VAL A 251 14.87 13.96 6.61
CA VAL A 251 16.27 13.96 7.06
C VAL A 251 16.66 15.29 7.69
N ALA A 252 16.28 16.42 7.10
CA ALA A 252 16.65 17.75 7.59
C ALA A 252 16.05 18.08 8.97
N VAL A 253 14.86 17.56 9.30
CA VAL A 253 14.26 17.78 10.63
C VAL A 253 14.78 16.81 11.69
N CYS A 254 15.48 15.75 11.26
CA CYS A 254 16.12 14.78 12.13
C CYS A 254 17.53 15.24 12.52
N GLU A 255 17.73 15.66 13.77
CA GLU A 255 19.00 16.26 14.25
C GLU A 255 19.76 15.39 15.28
N GLY A 256 19.37 14.12 15.48
CA GLY A 256 19.92 13.28 16.54
C GLY A 256 21.17 12.46 16.17
N ASP A 257 21.99 12.16 17.18
CA ASP A 257 22.87 10.98 17.17
C ASP A 257 22.01 9.76 16.88
N ARG A 258 22.33 9.06 15.79
CA ARG A 258 21.64 7.85 15.42
C ARG A 258 22.16 6.76 16.35
N ASP A 259 21.45 6.48 17.45
CA ASP A 259 21.61 5.27 18.28
C ASP A 259 21.26 3.97 17.52
N HIS A 260 21.25 4.05 16.19
CA HIS A 260 20.83 3.04 15.26
C HIS A 260 21.91 2.90 14.20
N ASP A 261 22.15 1.66 13.78
CA ASP A 261 22.93 1.40 12.58
C ASP A 261 22.30 2.09 11.36
N ALA A 262 23.10 2.24 10.30
CA ALA A 262 22.69 2.97 9.10
C ALA A 262 21.43 2.36 8.43
N GLU A 263 21.24 1.04 8.49
CA GLU A 263 20.10 0.36 7.86
C GLU A 263 18.81 0.64 8.65
N THR A 264 18.87 0.53 9.98
CA THR A 264 17.74 0.83 10.86
C THR A 264 17.33 2.30 10.73
N ALA A 265 18.30 3.23 10.74
CA ALA A 265 18.02 4.66 10.57
C ALA A 265 17.38 4.95 9.20
N GLU A 266 17.88 4.34 8.13
CA GLU A 266 17.31 4.46 6.79
C GLU A 266 15.86 3.95 6.72
N GLY A 267 15.59 2.81 7.37
CA GLY A 267 14.23 2.25 7.48
C GLY A 267 13.26 3.21 8.16
N LEU A 268 13.67 3.82 9.28
CA LEU A 268 12.86 4.80 10.01
C LEU A 268 12.60 6.06 9.17
N LEU A 269 13.63 6.61 8.53
CA LEU A 269 13.51 7.81 7.69
C LEU A 269 12.52 7.60 6.53
N ARG A 270 12.61 6.45 5.84
CA ARG A 270 11.68 6.09 4.76
C ARG A 270 10.26 5.86 5.25
N GLN A 271 10.10 5.24 6.42
CA GLN A 271 8.79 5.04 7.04
C GLN A 271 8.13 6.38 7.38
N VAL A 272 8.88 7.30 8.00
CA VAL A 272 8.39 8.66 8.29
C VAL A 272 8.00 9.36 6.99
N ALA A 273 8.83 9.32 5.95
CA ALA A 273 8.53 9.94 4.65
C ALA A 273 7.23 9.38 4.02
N ASP A 274 7.02 8.06 4.05
CA ASP A 274 5.79 7.45 3.55
C ASP A 274 4.54 7.84 4.35
N HIS A 275 4.67 7.87 5.69
CA HIS A 275 3.57 8.24 6.57
C HIS A 275 3.21 9.71 6.43
N VAL A 276 4.18 10.60 6.29
CA VAL A 276 3.95 12.04 6.10
C VAL A 276 3.09 12.31 4.87
N ARG A 277 3.38 11.67 3.72
CA ARG A 277 2.52 11.75 2.52
C ARG A 277 1.10 11.26 2.81
N THR A 278 1.00 10.10 3.48
CA THR A 278 -0.28 9.47 3.78
C THR A 278 -1.13 10.31 4.74
N VAL A 279 -0.50 10.93 5.75
CA VAL A 279 -1.13 11.87 6.68
C VAL A 279 -1.65 13.10 5.94
N ALA A 280 -0.83 13.71 5.08
CA ALA A 280 -1.24 14.86 4.28
C ALA A 280 -2.47 14.55 3.41
N LEU A 281 -2.45 13.40 2.72
CA LEU A 281 -3.56 12.90 1.91
C LEU A 281 -4.85 12.70 2.73
N ILE A 282 -4.76 12.03 3.87
CA ILE A 282 -5.92 11.68 4.70
C ILE A 282 -6.52 12.91 5.39
N ILE A 283 -5.68 13.82 5.91
CA ILE A 283 -6.15 15.07 6.51
C ILE A 283 -6.78 15.97 5.44
N GLY A 284 -6.14 16.10 4.27
CA GLY A 284 -6.70 16.87 3.15
C GLY A 284 -8.05 16.32 2.67
N ALA A 285 -8.26 15.01 2.79
CA ALA A 285 -9.55 14.36 2.53
C ALA A 285 -10.61 14.56 3.64
N GLY A 286 -10.31 15.36 4.67
CA GLY A 286 -11.26 15.76 5.72
C GLY A 286 -11.26 14.89 6.97
N VAL A 287 -10.29 13.98 7.14
CA VAL A 287 -10.23 13.10 8.33
C VAL A 287 -9.47 13.76 9.47
N SER A 288 -10.02 13.67 10.68
CA SER A 288 -9.36 14.09 11.92
C SER A 288 -8.89 12.90 12.76
N PRO A 289 -7.77 13.01 13.51
CA PRO A 289 -7.32 11.96 14.41
C PRO A 289 -8.41 11.60 15.44
N GLY A 290 -8.62 10.31 15.69
CA GLY A 290 -9.69 9.86 16.58
C GLY A 290 -9.53 8.40 17.03
N PRO A 291 -10.42 7.90 17.90
CA PRO A 291 -10.30 6.54 18.44
C PRO A 291 -10.89 5.46 17.54
N LYS A 292 -11.65 5.81 16.48
CA LYS A 292 -12.39 4.85 15.65
C LYS A 292 -12.17 5.06 14.15
N ARG A 293 -12.39 4.00 13.36
CA ARG A 293 -12.43 4.00 11.89
C ARG A 293 -11.24 4.74 11.25
N GLN A 294 -11.48 5.62 10.27
CA GLN A 294 -10.44 6.39 9.57
C GLN A 294 -9.62 7.26 10.53
N GLY A 295 -10.26 7.87 11.55
CA GLY A 295 -9.57 8.68 12.54
C GLY A 295 -8.57 7.88 13.38
N HIS A 296 -8.88 6.61 13.66
CA HIS A 296 -7.94 5.69 14.32
C HIS A 296 -6.72 5.39 13.46
N VAL A 297 -6.94 5.14 12.17
CA VAL A 297 -5.85 4.92 11.21
C VAL A 297 -4.95 6.16 11.11
N LEU A 298 -5.54 7.36 11.00
CA LEU A 298 -4.79 8.60 10.95
C LEU A 298 -3.97 8.82 12.24
N ARG A 299 -4.58 8.64 13.41
CA ARG A 299 -3.88 8.72 14.69
C ARG A 299 -2.70 7.75 14.75
N ARG A 300 -2.90 6.51 14.27
CA ARG A 300 -1.87 5.48 14.25
C ARG A 300 -0.70 5.85 13.34
N LEU A 301 -0.98 6.34 12.13
CA LEU A 301 0.04 6.83 11.19
C LEU A 301 0.86 7.98 11.79
N LEU A 302 0.18 8.97 12.38
CA LEU A 302 0.83 10.08 13.08
C LEU A 302 1.75 9.59 14.20
N ARG A 303 1.25 8.74 15.11
CA ARG A 303 2.04 8.22 16.23
C ARG A 303 3.19 7.32 15.81
N ARG A 304 3.07 6.58 14.70
CA ARG A 304 4.19 5.83 14.12
C ARG A 304 5.25 6.77 13.53
N ALA A 305 4.86 7.83 12.85
CA ALA A 305 5.80 8.84 12.34
C ALA A 305 6.48 9.61 13.50
N PHE A 306 5.73 9.98 14.54
CA PHE A 306 6.27 10.59 15.76
C PHE A 306 7.27 9.68 16.48
N LEU A 307 6.94 8.40 16.63
CA LEU A 307 7.89 7.42 17.17
C LEU A 307 9.16 7.35 16.31
N GLY A 308 9.03 7.35 14.98
CA GLY A 308 10.17 7.36 14.09
C GLY A 308 11.08 8.57 14.32
N LEU A 309 10.50 9.77 14.48
CA LEU A 309 11.27 10.98 14.83
C LEU A 309 11.96 10.84 16.18
N GLU A 310 11.26 10.35 17.21
CA GLU A 310 11.81 10.17 18.57
C GLU A 310 12.99 9.18 18.60
N LEU A 311 12.88 8.08 17.87
CA LEU A 311 13.96 7.10 17.70
C LEU A 311 15.15 7.69 16.92
N LEU A 312 14.89 8.63 16.02
CA LEU A 312 15.90 9.42 15.31
C LEU A 312 16.37 10.66 16.10
N GLY A 313 16.01 10.75 17.39
CA GLY A 313 16.45 11.81 18.31
C GLY A 313 15.82 13.18 18.02
N SER A 314 14.61 13.22 17.46
CA SER A 314 13.91 14.46 17.10
C SER A 314 12.49 14.52 17.64
N PRO A 315 12.04 15.70 18.09
CA PRO A 315 10.74 15.81 18.75
C PRO A 315 9.58 15.72 17.75
N PRO A 316 8.38 15.27 18.18
CA PRO A 316 7.28 14.87 17.29
C PRO A 316 6.68 16.04 16.51
N ASP A 317 6.72 17.25 17.07
CA ASP A 317 6.16 18.47 16.48
C ASP A 317 6.89 18.89 15.20
N ARG A 318 8.13 18.41 14.99
CA ARG A 318 8.86 18.62 13.74
C ARG A 318 8.23 17.94 12.53
N LEU A 319 7.28 17.02 12.72
CA LEU A 319 6.54 16.40 11.62
C LEU A 319 5.64 17.40 10.84
N VAL A 320 5.29 18.54 11.44
CA VAL A 320 4.37 19.53 10.83
C VAL A 320 4.91 20.06 9.49
N GLY A 321 6.21 20.40 9.44
CA GLY A 321 6.86 20.89 8.23
C GLY A 321 6.85 19.89 7.08
N PRO A 322 7.34 18.65 7.28
CA PRO A 322 7.23 17.58 6.30
C PRO A 322 5.80 17.33 5.80
N VAL A 323 4.77 17.38 6.66
CA VAL A 323 3.36 17.18 6.26
C VAL A 323 2.89 18.31 5.33
N ALA A 324 3.19 19.56 5.67
CA ALA A 324 2.86 20.71 4.81
C ALA A 324 3.56 20.60 3.45
N LEU A 325 4.84 20.20 3.45
CA LEU A 325 5.60 20.03 2.23
C LEU A 325 5.05 18.89 1.36
N ALA A 326 4.67 17.75 1.95
CA ALA A 326 4.07 16.66 1.19
C ALA A 326 2.78 17.12 0.49
N ALA A 327 1.92 17.87 1.17
CA ALA A 327 0.74 18.45 0.53
C ALA A 327 1.11 19.38 -0.63
N ALA A 328 2.11 20.25 -0.45
CA ALA A 328 2.57 21.17 -1.48
C ALA A 328 3.20 20.45 -2.70
N ALA A 329 3.93 19.35 -2.47
CA ALA A 329 4.60 18.55 -3.49
C ALA A 329 3.59 17.75 -4.33
N TYR A 330 2.53 17.23 -3.70
CA TYR A 330 1.51 16.44 -4.37
C TYR A 330 0.32 17.24 -4.89
N ARG A 331 0.21 18.55 -4.63
CA ARG A 331 -0.93 19.39 -5.09
C ARG A 331 -1.25 19.35 -6.59
N ARG A 332 -0.25 19.04 -7.43
CA ARG A 332 -0.41 18.95 -8.89
C ARG A 332 -0.90 17.58 -9.36
N TRP A 333 -0.90 16.58 -8.47
CA TRP A 333 -1.42 15.27 -8.78
C TRP A 333 -2.94 15.31 -8.74
N ARG A 334 -3.57 14.86 -9.82
CA ARG A 334 -5.03 14.77 -9.91
C ARG A 334 -5.58 13.95 -8.73
N GLY A 335 -6.64 14.45 -8.11
CA GLY A 335 -7.27 13.80 -6.96
C GLY A 335 -6.53 13.88 -5.63
N PHE A 336 -5.34 14.49 -5.57
CA PHE A 336 -4.70 14.77 -4.27
C PHE A 336 -5.37 16.00 -3.65
N PRO A 337 -5.94 15.90 -2.44
CA PRO A 337 -6.65 17.01 -1.83
C PRO A 337 -5.69 18.11 -1.38
N GLY A 338 -6.16 19.36 -1.41
CA GLY A 338 -5.46 20.46 -0.76
C GLY A 338 -5.42 20.28 0.76
N LEU A 339 -4.39 20.84 1.41
CA LEU A 339 -4.25 20.83 2.86
C LEU A 339 -4.18 22.29 3.37
N PRO A 340 -5.27 22.84 3.93
CA PRO A 340 -5.25 24.17 4.53
C PRO A 340 -4.30 24.23 5.73
N ASP A 341 -3.67 25.38 5.98
CA ASP A 341 -2.75 25.57 7.11
C ASP A 341 -3.41 25.32 8.47
N SER A 342 -4.72 25.60 8.58
CA SER A 342 -5.51 25.31 9.78
C SER A 342 -5.55 23.82 10.11
N SER A 343 -5.52 22.94 9.11
CA SER A 343 -5.51 21.48 9.28
C SER A 343 -4.20 20.96 9.87
N LEU A 344 -3.10 21.70 9.75
CA LEU A 344 -1.83 21.37 10.43
C LEU A 344 -1.95 21.45 11.96
N GLY A 345 -2.96 22.18 12.48
CA GLY A 345 -3.30 22.16 13.89
C GLY A 345 -3.63 20.77 14.44
N LEU A 346 -4.18 19.87 13.60
CA LEU A 346 -4.45 18.48 13.98
C LEU A 346 -3.16 17.69 14.24
N VAL A 347 -2.13 17.92 13.43
CA VAL A 347 -0.80 17.30 13.60
C VAL A 347 -0.16 17.81 14.89
N ARG A 348 -0.19 19.13 15.14
CA ARG A 348 0.33 19.74 16.37
C ARG A 348 -0.36 19.20 17.63
N ALA A 349 -1.69 19.13 17.60
CA ALA A 349 -2.47 18.65 18.74
C ALA A 349 -2.19 17.17 19.05
N GLU A 350 -2.09 16.30 18.03
CA GLU A 350 -1.75 14.89 18.24
C GLU A 350 -0.27 14.73 18.66
N ALA A 351 0.65 15.57 18.17
CA ALA A 351 2.04 15.59 18.63
C ALA A 351 2.14 15.96 20.12
N GLU A 352 1.39 16.99 20.58
CA GLU A 352 1.30 17.35 21.99
C GLU A 352 0.77 16.20 22.86
N SER A 353 -0.32 15.58 22.42
CA SER A 353 -0.91 14.42 23.09
C SER A 353 0.11 13.27 23.19
N PHE A 354 0.87 13.02 22.12
CA PHE A 354 1.89 11.99 22.09
C PHE A 354 3.08 12.32 23.01
N ARG A 355 3.53 13.57 23.07
CA ARG A 355 4.59 13.99 24.02
C ARG A 355 4.16 13.80 25.47
N THR A 356 2.93 14.18 25.81
CA THR A 356 2.36 13.97 27.15
C THR A 356 2.34 12.47 27.51
N LEU A 357 1.94 11.62 26.55
CA LEU A 357 1.94 10.17 26.70
C LEU A 357 3.36 9.62 26.97
N MET A 358 4.34 10.04 26.18
CA MET A 358 5.73 9.60 26.33
C MET A 358 6.34 10.06 27.65
N ALA A 359 6.08 11.30 28.08
CA ALA A 359 6.56 11.80 29.37
C ALA A 359 5.98 10.99 30.55
N ALA A 360 4.71 10.59 30.46
CA ALA A 360 4.10 9.70 31.45
C ALA A 360 4.74 8.30 31.42
N GLY A 361 4.92 7.73 30.23
CA GLY A 361 5.58 6.43 30.04
C GLY A 361 7.02 6.41 30.54
N ARG A 362 7.78 7.48 30.31
CA ARG A 362 9.17 7.63 30.78
C ARG A 362 9.24 7.62 32.31
N ARG A 363 8.37 8.37 33.00
CA ARG A 363 8.30 8.37 34.48
C ARG A 363 7.96 7.00 35.05
N GLU A 364 7.08 6.26 34.39
CA GLU A 364 6.71 4.91 34.82
C GLU A 364 7.85 3.94 34.61
N TYR A 365 8.49 3.98 33.44
CA TYR A 365 9.72 3.24 33.16
C TYR A 365 10.80 3.49 34.24
N GLU A 366 11.12 4.76 34.54
CA GLU A 366 12.12 5.12 35.55
C GLU A 366 11.75 4.64 36.96
N LYS A 367 10.46 4.59 37.29
CA LYS A 367 9.99 4.05 38.56
C LYS A 367 10.22 2.54 38.65
N LEU A 368 10.07 1.82 37.54
CA LEU A 368 10.16 0.37 37.47
C LEU A 368 11.61 -0.12 37.39
N THR A 369 12.51 0.68 36.83
CA THR A 369 13.94 0.36 36.66
C THR A 369 14.84 0.98 37.73
N ARG A 370 14.27 1.76 38.67
CA ARG A 370 15.02 2.51 39.72
C ARG A 370 16.02 1.66 40.50
N ASP A 371 15.68 0.40 40.77
CA ASP A 371 16.49 -0.48 41.60
C ASP A 371 17.46 -1.36 40.78
N GLY A 372 17.68 -1.02 39.50
CA GLY A 372 18.48 -1.83 38.57
C GLY A 372 17.72 -3.05 38.03
N SER A 373 16.41 -3.12 38.26
CA SER A 373 15.56 -4.21 37.79
C SER A 373 15.58 -4.33 36.27
N ALA A 374 15.79 -5.55 35.78
CA ALA A 374 15.66 -5.86 34.36
C ALA A 374 14.22 -5.61 33.86
N ILE A 375 14.11 -5.22 32.60
CA ILE A 375 12.82 -5.01 31.94
C ILE A 375 12.31 -6.37 31.46
N THR A 376 11.25 -6.86 32.11
CA THR A 376 10.60 -8.12 31.74
C THR A 376 9.63 -7.94 30.57
N ALA A 377 9.30 -9.04 29.89
CA ALA A 377 8.27 -9.03 28.84
C ALA A 377 6.89 -8.59 29.35
N GLU A 378 6.55 -8.94 30.60
CA GLU A 378 5.32 -8.50 31.26
C GLU A 378 5.28 -6.97 31.41
N LEU A 379 6.41 -6.37 31.77
CA LEU A 379 6.53 -4.92 31.94
C LEU A 379 6.38 -4.17 30.62
N LEU A 380 7.05 -4.66 29.55
CA LEU A 380 6.89 -4.12 28.20
C LEU A 380 5.43 -4.19 27.74
N PHE A 381 4.77 -5.31 28.01
CA PHE A 381 3.36 -5.47 27.70
C PHE A 381 2.49 -4.50 28.50
N ARG A 382 2.74 -4.31 29.79
CA ARG A 382 1.99 -3.38 30.63
C ARG A 382 2.08 -1.95 30.12
N LEU A 383 3.30 -1.48 29.83
CA LEU A 383 3.54 -0.16 29.23
C LEU A 383 2.86 -0.01 27.86
N LYS A 384 2.84 -1.07 27.04
CA LYS A 384 2.15 -1.05 25.75
C LYS A 384 0.63 -1.04 25.88
N SER A 385 0.07 -1.97 26.64
CA SER A 385 -1.37 -2.26 26.70
C SER A 385 -2.13 -1.27 27.58
N GLU A 386 -1.61 -0.94 28.76
CA GLU A 386 -2.27 -0.06 29.73
C GLU A 386 -1.97 1.41 29.47
N ARG A 387 -0.78 1.70 28.93
CA ARG A 387 -0.28 3.08 28.74
C ARG A 387 -0.08 3.47 27.29
N GLY A 388 -0.21 2.55 26.33
CA GLY A 388 -0.05 2.87 24.91
C GLY A 388 1.38 3.23 24.51
N ILE A 389 2.38 2.90 25.32
CA ILE A 389 3.79 3.21 25.04
C ILE A 389 4.36 2.18 24.05
N PRO A 390 4.94 2.63 22.91
CA PRO A 390 5.59 1.74 21.97
C PRO A 390 6.71 0.91 22.59
N VAL A 391 6.76 -0.39 22.29
CA VAL A 391 7.83 -1.29 22.76
C VAL A 391 9.19 -0.85 22.27
N GLU A 392 9.25 -0.35 21.03
CA GLU A 392 10.46 0.15 20.39
C GLU A 392 11.08 1.32 21.18
N LEU A 393 10.22 2.18 21.74
CA LEU A 393 10.66 3.31 22.57
C LEU A 393 11.21 2.85 23.92
N VAL A 394 10.56 1.88 24.56
CA VAL A 394 11.04 1.33 25.83
C VAL A 394 12.40 0.64 25.65
N ARG A 395 12.60 -0.08 24.53
CA ARG A 395 13.91 -0.66 24.18
C ARG A 395 14.98 0.41 23.97
N ALA A 396 14.63 1.52 23.33
CA ALA A 396 15.57 2.63 23.14
C ALA A 396 15.97 3.26 24.49
N TRP A 397 15.03 3.44 25.43
CA TRP A 397 15.34 3.90 26.79
C TRP A 397 16.24 2.91 27.53
N ALA A 398 15.91 1.62 27.49
CA ALA A 398 16.70 0.56 28.12
C ALA A 398 18.16 0.57 27.63
N SER A 399 18.35 0.67 26.31
CA SER A 399 19.67 0.72 25.69
C SER A 399 20.46 1.95 26.14
N ARG A 400 19.82 3.12 26.24
CA ARG A 400 20.47 4.37 26.68
C ARG A 400 20.83 4.38 28.15
N ASP A 401 19.96 3.82 28.99
CA ASP A 401 20.14 3.79 30.43
C ASP A 401 20.94 2.56 30.91
N GLY A 402 21.38 1.70 29.99
CA GLY A 402 22.13 0.47 30.31
C GLY A 402 21.31 -0.58 31.07
N THR A 403 19.99 -0.57 30.93
CA THR A 403 19.08 -1.50 31.62
C THR A 403 18.96 -2.81 30.86
N GLU A 404 19.12 -3.93 31.56
CA GLU A 404 19.01 -5.26 30.96
C GLU A 404 17.57 -5.56 30.51
N LEU A 405 17.43 -6.12 29.30
CA LEU A 405 16.16 -6.59 28.75
C LEU A 405 16.09 -8.12 28.87
N ASP A 406 15.12 -8.63 29.62
CA ASP A 406 14.88 -10.08 29.71
C ASP A 406 14.23 -10.58 28.41
N ALA A 407 15.06 -11.12 27.52
CA ALA A 407 14.66 -11.59 26.21
C ALA A 407 13.81 -12.88 26.24
N SER A 408 13.81 -13.62 27.34
CA SER A 408 13.22 -14.96 27.42
C SER A 408 11.69 -14.97 27.25
N GLY A 409 11.01 -13.90 27.67
CA GLY A 409 9.55 -13.76 27.54
C GLY A 409 9.06 -13.11 26.22
N MET A 410 9.91 -12.42 25.46
CA MET A 410 9.44 -11.61 24.31
C MET A 410 9.00 -12.47 23.11
N ALA A 411 9.64 -13.62 22.87
CA ALA A 411 9.35 -14.47 21.70
C ALA A 411 7.96 -15.15 21.77
N GLY A 412 7.48 -15.49 22.98
CA GLY A 412 6.17 -16.14 23.18
C GLY A 412 4.98 -15.19 23.08
N HIS A 413 5.18 -13.90 23.32
CA HIS A 413 4.08 -12.91 23.32
C HIS A 413 3.86 -12.23 21.97
N ILE A 414 4.92 -12.00 21.17
CA ILE A 414 4.83 -11.45 19.81
C ILE A 414 3.97 -12.36 18.90
N THR A 415 4.10 -13.68 19.06
CA THR A 415 3.31 -14.69 18.32
C THR A 415 1.83 -14.69 18.71
N THR A 416 1.51 -14.39 19.98
CA THR A 416 0.13 -14.29 20.48
C THR A 416 -0.58 -13.05 19.95
N GLU A 417 0.09 -11.90 19.89
CA GLU A 417 -0.47 -10.67 19.31
C GLU A 417 -0.62 -10.72 17.79
N GLN A 418 0.32 -11.32 17.05
CA GLN A 418 0.16 -11.55 15.62
C GLN A 418 -1.06 -12.44 15.30
N ARG A 419 -1.42 -13.36 16.20
CA ARG A 419 -2.68 -14.12 16.13
C ARG A 419 -3.89 -13.25 16.40
N LEU A 420 -3.91 -12.48 17.49
CA LEU A 420 -5.05 -11.64 17.89
C LEU A 420 -5.32 -10.49 16.90
N SER A 421 -4.27 -9.91 16.29
CA SER A 421 -4.40 -8.89 15.24
C SER A 421 -4.92 -9.45 13.92
N ARG A 422 -4.76 -10.76 13.66
CA ARG A 422 -5.35 -11.46 12.50
C ARG A 422 -6.82 -11.82 12.75
N ASP A 423 -7.18 -12.08 14.01
CA ASP A 423 -8.54 -12.50 14.41
C ASP A 423 -9.51 -11.32 14.67
N GLN A 424 -9.03 -10.07 14.77
CA GLN A 424 -9.87 -8.89 15.03
C GLN A 424 -10.67 -8.34 13.82
N PHE A 425 -10.66 -9.02 12.67
CA PHE A 425 -11.60 -8.73 11.59
C PHE A 425 -12.35 -9.99 11.13
N VAL A 426 -13.22 -10.50 12.02
CA VAL A 426 -14.37 -11.31 11.61
C VAL A 426 -15.58 -10.40 11.60
N PRO A 427 -16.15 -10.04 10.44
CA PRO A 427 -17.42 -9.33 10.42
C PRO A 427 -18.47 -10.23 11.09
N ARG A 428 -19.06 -9.76 12.19
CA ARG A 428 -20.21 -10.43 12.80
C ARG A 428 -21.30 -10.54 11.75
N ARG A 429 -21.64 -11.76 11.32
CA ARG A 429 -22.85 -12.03 10.55
C ARG A 429 -24.03 -11.51 11.37
N SER A 430 -24.78 -10.57 10.80
CA SER A 430 -26.14 -10.27 11.27
C SER A 430 -26.98 -11.53 11.06
N VAL A 431 -27.32 -12.22 12.13
CA VAL A 431 -28.34 -13.27 12.09
C VAL A 431 -29.67 -12.54 11.90
N SER A 432 -30.20 -12.54 10.68
CA SER A 432 -31.59 -12.19 10.45
C SER A 432 -32.44 -13.32 11.03
N SER A 433 -33.10 -13.06 12.15
CA SER A 433 -34.16 -13.93 12.66
C SER A 433 -35.32 -13.92 11.67
N SER A 434 -35.38 -14.91 10.79
CA SER A 434 -36.59 -15.22 10.03
C SER A 434 -37.62 -15.81 10.98
N GLY A 435 -38.42 -14.94 11.61
CA GLY A 435 -39.66 -15.33 12.26
C GLY A 435 -40.69 -15.66 11.19
N THR A 436 -41.03 -16.94 11.05
CA THR A 436 -42.21 -17.40 10.32
C THR A 436 -43.47 -16.90 11.04
N PRO A 437 -44.44 -16.29 10.34
CA PRO A 437 -45.74 -15.98 10.92
C PRO A 437 -46.62 -17.24 10.90
N SER A 438 -47.02 -17.71 12.07
CA SER A 438 -48.12 -18.66 12.23
C SER A 438 -49.41 -17.88 12.52
N THR A 439 -50.42 -18.08 11.68
CA THR A 439 -51.83 -17.72 11.92
C THR A 439 -52.68 -18.81 11.29
N PRO A 440 -53.88 -19.15 11.81
CA PRO A 440 -54.53 -18.70 13.05
C PRO A 440 -54.35 -19.66 14.24
#